data_AF-A0A7V5AQT3-F1
#
_entry.id   AF-A0A7V5AQT3-F1
#
_cell.length_a   1.000
_cell.length_b   1.000
_cell.length_c   1.000
_cell.angle_alpha   90.00
_cell.angle_beta   90.00
_cell.angle_gamma   90.00
#
_symmetry.space_group_name_H-M   'P 1'
#
loop_
_entity.id
_entity.type
_entity.pdbx_description
1 polymer ?
#
loop_
_entity_poly.entity_id
_entity_poly.type
_entity_poly.pdbx_seq_one_letter_code
_entity_poly.pdbx_strand_id
1 'polypeptide(L)'
;MVEAALVGLAKVFAWPAIGFMFLGVLIGLIVGILPGVGGTFSLAVLIPFTFTMDPASAFALLLGAHAPSYTGGAITTILLNTPGDPPNAATLFDGFPMTKKGEAGRALGAALSSSAVGGILGALYMILLIPVMRPVVLMFAPPEFFMLAILGIAFIAVISGKSLIKGIIGGGFGLLLGLVGLDMSTSTERFTFGSLFLWDGINLVPVVLGLFAVAEMIEVAVEGGSITEKLVESDIGGALRGIKDTFK
;
A
#
# COMPACT_ATOMS: atom_id res chain seq x y z
N MET A 1 3.69 28.71 6.83
CA MET A 1 3.77 27.27 6.46
C MET A 1 5.08 26.64 6.91
N VAL A 2 6.24 27.22 6.59
CA VAL A 2 7.55 26.75 7.09
C VAL A 2 7.60 26.69 8.62
N GLU A 3 7.09 27.72 9.29
CA GLU A 3 6.98 27.74 10.76
C GLU A 3 6.10 26.61 11.32
N ALA A 4 4.96 26.33 10.68
CA ALA A 4 4.11 25.19 11.06
C ALA A 4 4.81 23.84 10.85
N ALA A 5 5.61 23.72 9.78
CA ALA A 5 6.41 22.52 9.53
C ALA A 5 7.50 22.32 10.59
N LEU A 6 8.20 23.39 10.99
CA LEU A 6 9.21 23.34 12.06
C LEU A 6 8.58 23.02 13.42
N VAL A 7 7.44 23.62 13.74
CA VAL A 7 6.69 23.31 14.97
C VAL A 7 6.20 21.86 14.96
N GLY A 8 5.68 21.37 13.83
CA GLY A 8 5.27 19.98 13.66
C GLY A 8 6.43 19.01 13.85
N LEU A 9 7.57 19.28 13.23
CA LEU A 9 8.79 18.49 13.37
C LEU A 9 9.23 18.41 14.84
N ALA A 10 9.27 19.54 15.55
CA ALA A 10 9.62 19.57 16.96
C ALA A 10 8.64 18.76 17.83
N LYS A 11 7.34 18.82 17.53
CA LYS A 11 6.30 18.06 18.26
C LYS A 11 6.42 16.55 18.07
N VAL A 12 6.81 16.08 16.89
CA VAL A 12 6.99 14.64 16.63
C VAL A 12 8.15 14.06 17.44
N PHE A 13 9.23 14.82 17.63
CA PHE A 13 10.37 14.39 18.46
C PHE A 13 10.12 14.54 19.97
N ALA A 14 9.07 15.25 20.37
CA ALA A 14 8.72 15.41 21.78
C ALA A 14 8.08 14.14 22.35
N TRP A 15 8.25 13.93 23.66
CA TRP A 15 7.53 12.89 24.39
C TRP A 15 6.07 13.32 24.62
N PRO A 16 5.06 12.42 24.46
CA PRO A 16 5.16 10.99 24.14
C PRO A 16 5.08 10.65 22.64
N ALA A 17 4.96 11.64 21.74
CA ALA A 17 4.71 11.43 20.31
C ALA A 17 5.75 10.51 19.65
N ILE A 18 7.04 10.69 19.93
CA ILE A 18 8.09 9.83 19.39
C ILE A 18 7.92 8.36 19.81
N GLY A 19 7.48 8.10 21.05
CA GLY A 19 7.23 6.74 21.54
C GLY A 19 6.06 6.09 20.82
N PHE A 20 4.98 6.84 20.61
CA PHE A 20 3.84 6.39 19.82
C PHE A 20 4.17 6.20 18.34
N MET A 21 5.08 6.99 17.78
CA MET A 21 5.60 6.78 16.42
C MET A 21 6.31 5.43 16.31
N PHE A 22 7.22 5.10 17.23
CA PHE A 22 7.90 3.81 17.23
C PHE A 22 6.92 2.64 17.42
N LEU A 23 5.96 2.77 18.34
CA LEU A 23 4.91 1.78 18.52
C LEU A 23 4.09 1.59 17.23
N GLY A 24 3.69 2.69 16.60
CA GLY A 24 3.02 2.69 15.32
C GLY A 24 3.85 1.94 14.28
N VAL A 25 5.13 2.27 14.12
CA VAL A 25 6.02 1.62 13.14
C VAL A 25 6.09 0.10 13.35
N LEU A 26 6.21 -0.35 14.59
CA LEU A 26 6.20 -1.79 14.90
C LEU A 26 4.88 -2.44 14.52
N ILE A 27 3.75 -1.83 14.89
CA ILE A 27 2.41 -2.33 14.54
C ILE A 27 2.24 -2.37 13.02
N GLY A 28 2.65 -1.31 12.32
CA GLY A 28 2.56 -1.20 10.87
C GLY A 28 3.37 -2.26 10.14
N LEU A 29 4.60 -2.54 10.59
CA LEU A 29 5.43 -3.61 10.04
C LEU A 29 4.79 -4.98 10.25
N ILE A 30 4.30 -5.27 11.46
CA ILE A 30 3.66 -6.56 11.77
C ILE A 30 2.40 -6.75 10.92
N VAL A 31 1.54 -5.73 10.87
CA VAL A 31 0.30 -5.78 10.08
C VAL A 31 0.62 -5.90 8.60
N GLY A 32 1.58 -5.13 8.08
CA GLY A 32 1.96 -5.16 6.68
C GLY A 32 2.47 -6.54 6.23
N ILE A 33 3.13 -7.30 7.10
CA ILE A 33 3.55 -8.67 6.78
C ILE A 33 2.33 -9.59 6.60
N LEU A 34 1.18 -9.33 7.21
CA LEU A 34 0.03 -10.20 7.08
C LEU A 34 -0.63 -10.06 5.69
N PRO A 35 -0.69 -11.15 4.90
CA PRO A 35 -1.43 -11.16 3.65
C PRO A 35 -2.84 -10.65 3.81
N GLY A 36 -3.22 -9.67 2.99
CA GLY A 36 -4.60 -9.18 2.97
C GLY A 36 -4.94 -8.11 3.99
N VAL A 37 -4.01 -7.79 4.88
CA VAL A 37 -4.22 -6.85 5.98
C VAL A 37 -3.34 -5.63 5.74
N GLY A 38 -3.93 -4.62 5.11
CA GLY A 38 -3.21 -3.43 4.68
C GLY A 38 -3.15 -2.29 5.70
N GLY A 39 -2.53 -1.20 5.30
CA GLY A 39 -2.39 0.00 6.13
C GLY A 39 -3.73 0.63 6.56
N THR A 40 -4.79 0.44 5.77
CA THR A 40 -6.15 0.91 6.10
C THR A 40 -6.72 0.15 7.31
N PHE A 41 -6.42 -1.14 7.44
CA PHE A 41 -6.83 -1.93 8.60
C PHE A 41 -6.14 -1.43 9.88
N SER A 42 -4.83 -1.16 9.82
CA SER A 42 -4.10 -0.56 10.95
C SER A 42 -4.74 0.74 11.41
N LEU A 43 -5.11 1.61 10.46
CA LEU A 43 -5.79 2.87 10.80
C LEU A 43 -7.16 2.62 11.45
N ALA A 44 -7.99 1.75 10.86
CA ALA A 44 -9.32 1.46 11.38
C ALA A 44 -9.28 0.94 12.84
N VAL A 45 -8.33 0.05 13.14
CA VAL A 45 -8.13 -0.51 14.48
C VAL A 45 -7.59 0.53 15.45
N LEU A 46 -6.70 1.42 15.02
CA LEU A 46 -6.01 2.36 15.90
C LEU A 46 -6.78 3.67 16.14
N ILE A 47 -7.63 4.12 15.20
CA ILE A 47 -8.40 5.37 15.31
C ILE A 47 -9.14 5.49 16.66
N PRO A 48 -9.88 4.47 17.15
CA PRO A 48 -10.59 4.57 18.43
C PRO A 48 -9.67 4.88 19.63
N PHE A 49 -8.43 4.39 19.60
CA PHE A 49 -7.44 4.63 20.65
C PHE A 49 -6.89 6.06 20.62
N THR A 50 -7.03 6.76 19.51
CA THR A 50 -6.53 8.13 19.34
C THR A 50 -7.47 9.21 19.87
N PHE A 51 -8.72 8.89 20.17
CA PHE A 51 -9.72 9.89 20.59
C PHE A 51 -9.38 10.62 21.89
N THR A 52 -8.59 10.00 22.77
CA THR A 52 -8.14 10.60 24.03
C THR A 52 -6.71 11.13 23.98
N MET A 53 -6.01 10.97 22.86
CA MET A 53 -4.62 11.37 22.68
C MET A 53 -4.52 12.82 22.23
N ASP A 54 -3.40 13.49 22.53
CA ASP A 54 -3.12 14.78 21.90
C ASP A 54 -2.88 14.57 20.39
N PRO A 55 -3.17 15.58 19.53
CA PRO A 55 -3.08 15.42 18.09
C PRO A 55 -1.69 14.98 17.59
N ALA A 56 -0.60 15.43 18.20
CA ALA A 56 0.73 15.06 17.74
C ALA A 56 1.01 13.57 17.99
N SER A 57 0.68 13.07 19.17
CA SER A 57 0.81 11.64 19.50
C SER A 57 -0.15 10.77 18.68
N ALA A 58 -1.38 11.23 18.46
CA ALA A 58 -2.37 10.53 17.64
C ALA A 58 -1.87 10.36 16.19
N PHE A 59 -1.45 11.45 15.54
CA PHE A 59 -0.92 11.38 14.17
C PHE A 59 0.39 10.60 14.10
N ALA A 60 1.26 10.72 15.11
CA ALA A 60 2.49 9.93 15.20
C ALA A 60 2.20 8.42 15.23
N LEU A 61 1.21 7.97 16.01
CA LEU A 61 0.79 6.58 16.06
C LEU A 61 0.19 6.12 14.72
N LEU A 62 -0.77 6.87 14.18
CA LEU A 62 -1.51 6.50 12.96
C LEU A 62 -0.60 6.47 11.73
N LEU A 63 0.20 7.52 11.52
CA LEU A 63 1.13 7.59 10.39
C LEU A 63 2.28 6.60 10.58
N GLY A 64 2.73 6.42 11.82
CA GLY A 64 3.71 5.39 12.20
C GLY A 64 3.22 3.99 11.84
N ALA A 65 1.95 3.67 12.04
CA ALA A 65 1.39 2.37 11.67
C ALA A 65 1.07 2.23 10.18
N HIS A 66 0.67 3.32 9.52
CA HIS A 66 0.27 3.29 8.13
C HIS A 66 1.46 3.26 7.16
N ALA A 67 2.48 4.08 7.36
CA ALA A 67 3.57 4.21 6.39
C ALA A 67 4.41 2.92 6.18
N PRO A 68 4.80 2.18 7.23
CA PRO A 68 5.61 0.97 7.06
C PRO A 68 4.80 -0.28 6.71
N SER A 69 3.46 -0.23 6.71
CA SER A 69 2.66 -1.39 6.29
C SER A 69 2.93 -1.78 4.84
N TYR A 70 3.13 -0.80 3.96
CA TYR A 70 3.51 -1.03 2.56
C TYR A 70 4.88 -1.71 2.45
N THR A 71 5.82 -1.34 3.31
CA THR A 71 7.14 -1.97 3.39
C THR A 71 7.04 -3.40 3.92
N GLY A 72 6.22 -3.65 4.94
CA GLY A 72 5.91 -4.99 5.43
C GLY A 72 5.26 -5.87 4.35
N GLY A 73 4.30 -5.33 3.60
CA GLY A 73 3.60 -6.03 2.53
C GLY A 73 4.49 -6.40 1.35
N ALA A 74 5.54 -5.63 1.08
CA ALA A 74 6.54 -5.98 0.08
C ALA A 74 7.28 -7.28 0.45
N ILE A 75 7.49 -7.55 1.74
CA ILE A 75 8.20 -8.76 2.20
C ILE A 75 7.42 -10.02 1.81
N THR A 76 6.13 -10.07 2.13
CA THR A 76 5.28 -11.22 1.76
C THR A 76 4.99 -11.30 0.28
N THR A 77 4.94 -10.16 -0.42
CA THR A 77 4.82 -10.18 -1.87
C THR A 77 6.03 -10.81 -2.53
N ILE A 78 7.24 -10.41 -2.12
CA ILE A 78 8.50 -10.89 -2.66
C ILE A 78 8.71 -12.36 -2.34
N LEU A 79 8.38 -12.78 -1.12
CA LEU A 79 8.67 -14.14 -0.65
C LEU A 79 7.59 -15.17 -1.01
N LEU A 80 6.32 -14.77 -0.99
CA LEU A 80 5.17 -15.67 -1.02
C LEU A 80 4.19 -15.40 -2.17
N ASN A 81 4.56 -14.56 -3.14
CA ASN A 81 3.69 -14.17 -4.25
C ASN A 81 2.33 -13.58 -3.80
N THR A 82 2.29 -13.00 -2.60
CA THR A 82 1.02 -12.68 -1.94
C THR A 82 1.04 -11.23 -1.48
N PRO A 83 0.36 -10.32 -2.20
CA PRO A 83 0.38 -8.89 -1.87
C PRO A 83 -0.45 -8.56 -0.62
N GLY A 84 0.13 -7.73 0.25
CA GLY A 84 -0.55 -7.19 1.44
C GLY A 84 -1.49 -6.02 1.12
N ASP A 85 -1.09 -5.14 0.20
CA ASP A 85 -1.83 -3.95 -0.24
C ASP A 85 -1.74 -3.78 -1.77
N PRO A 86 -2.63 -3.01 -2.41
CA PRO A 86 -2.64 -2.87 -3.88
C PRO A 86 -1.33 -2.39 -4.51
N PRO A 87 -0.59 -1.40 -3.94
CA PRO A 87 0.71 -0.99 -4.49
C PRO A 87 1.75 -2.11 -4.45
N ASN A 88 1.63 -3.07 -3.52
CA ASN A 88 2.58 -4.18 -3.45
C ASN A 88 2.43 -5.14 -4.63
N ALA A 89 1.29 -5.18 -5.32
CA ALA A 89 1.12 -6.02 -6.50
C ALA A 89 2.18 -5.72 -7.60
N ALA A 90 2.69 -4.49 -7.68
CA ALA A 90 3.80 -4.16 -8.58
C ALA A 90 5.11 -4.89 -8.22
N THR A 91 5.39 -5.04 -6.92
CA THR A 91 6.61 -5.71 -6.43
C THR A 91 6.61 -7.22 -6.68
N LEU A 92 5.44 -7.81 -6.97
CA LEU A 92 5.27 -9.20 -7.33
C LEU A 92 6.02 -9.56 -8.62
N PHE A 93 5.90 -8.70 -9.64
CA PHE A 93 6.39 -8.98 -10.98
C PHE A 93 7.90 -9.17 -11.07
N ASP A 94 8.65 -8.49 -10.20
CA ASP A 94 10.11 -8.60 -10.16
C ASP A 94 10.59 -9.41 -8.95
N GLY A 95 9.98 -9.16 -7.78
CA GLY A 95 10.44 -9.71 -6.51
C GLY A 95 10.24 -11.21 -6.37
N PHE A 96 9.05 -11.72 -6.69
CA PHE A 96 8.78 -13.15 -6.55
C PHE A 96 9.59 -14.02 -7.53
N PRO A 97 9.77 -13.65 -8.81
CA PRO A 97 10.71 -14.34 -9.70
C PRO A 97 12.15 -14.34 -9.21
N MET A 98 12.61 -13.26 -8.55
CA MET A 98 13.93 -13.24 -7.92
C MET A 98 14.01 -14.22 -6.74
N THR A 99 12.95 -14.33 -5.93
CA THR A 99 12.86 -15.34 -4.86
C THR A 99 12.93 -16.76 -5.41
N LYS A 100 12.18 -17.09 -6.48
CA LYS A 100 12.25 -18.40 -7.15
C LYS A 100 13.67 -18.74 -7.63
N LYS A 101 14.47 -17.73 -8.02
CA LYS A 101 15.89 -17.87 -8.42
C LYS A 101 16.88 -17.94 -7.25
N GLY A 102 16.41 -17.82 -6.00
CA GLY A 102 17.29 -17.77 -4.83
C GLY A 102 17.87 -16.39 -4.54
N GLU A 103 17.40 -15.33 -5.19
CA GLU A 103 17.85 -13.95 -4.99
C GLU A 103 16.95 -13.17 -4.03
N ALA A 104 16.21 -13.85 -3.14
CA ALA A 104 15.26 -13.24 -2.20
C ALA A 104 15.89 -12.12 -1.36
N GLY A 105 17.11 -12.34 -0.84
CA GLY A 105 17.84 -11.32 -0.08
C GLY A 105 18.11 -10.05 -0.91
N ARG A 106 18.47 -10.19 -2.19
CA ARG A 106 18.71 -9.07 -3.11
C ARG A 106 17.42 -8.32 -3.43
N ALA A 107 16.33 -9.03 -3.69
CA ALA A 107 15.02 -8.44 -3.92
C ALA A 107 14.54 -7.64 -2.70
N LEU A 108 14.63 -8.22 -1.50
CA LEU A 108 14.29 -7.55 -0.24
C LEU A 108 15.20 -6.34 0.01
N GLY A 109 16.51 -6.48 -0.18
CA GLY A 109 17.46 -5.37 -0.02
C GLY A 109 17.15 -4.19 -0.93
N ALA A 110 16.82 -4.46 -2.20
CA ALA A 110 16.42 -3.43 -3.17
C ALA A 110 15.07 -2.79 -2.80
N ALA A 111 14.05 -3.60 -2.47
CA ALA A 111 12.72 -3.12 -2.12
C ALA A 111 12.72 -2.27 -0.83
N LEU A 112 13.41 -2.72 0.22
CA LEU A 112 13.48 -1.99 1.49
C LEU A 112 14.28 -0.68 1.36
N SER A 113 15.40 -0.70 0.64
CA SER A 113 16.20 0.52 0.44
C SER A 113 15.52 1.52 -0.49
N SER A 114 14.89 1.07 -1.57
CA SER A 114 14.11 1.95 -2.47
C SER A 114 12.89 2.53 -1.75
N SER A 115 12.20 1.75 -0.91
CA SER A 115 11.12 2.25 -0.05
C SER A 115 11.62 3.30 0.95
N ALA A 116 12.76 3.06 1.61
CA ALA A 116 13.33 4.02 2.56
C ALA A 116 13.72 5.34 1.88
N VAL A 117 14.42 5.27 0.73
CA VAL A 117 14.81 6.45 -0.05
C VAL A 117 13.58 7.17 -0.60
N GLY A 118 12.65 6.43 -1.20
CA GLY A 118 11.40 6.96 -1.73
C GLY A 118 10.51 7.60 -0.66
N GLY A 119 10.49 7.04 0.55
CA GLY A 119 9.78 7.59 1.70
C GLY A 119 10.37 8.93 2.16
N ILE A 120 11.70 9.01 2.27
CA ILE A 120 12.38 10.27 2.65
C ILE A 120 12.19 11.33 1.56
N LEU A 121 12.48 10.99 0.30
CA LEU A 121 12.33 11.92 -0.82
C LEU A 121 10.86 12.33 -1.01
N GLY A 122 9.93 11.40 -0.87
CA GLY A 122 8.50 11.64 -0.94
C GLY A 122 8.01 12.58 0.17
N ALA A 123 8.50 12.40 1.40
CA ALA A 123 8.19 13.30 2.52
C ALA A 123 8.72 14.71 2.27
N LEU A 124 9.98 14.85 1.81
CA LEU A 124 10.57 16.14 1.47
C LEU A 124 9.80 16.83 0.33
N TYR A 125 9.51 16.09 -0.74
CA TYR A 125 8.76 16.58 -1.87
C TYR A 125 7.34 17.00 -1.47
N MET A 126 6.67 16.23 -0.60
CA MET A 126 5.36 16.59 -0.06
C MET A 126 5.41 17.89 0.75
N ILE A 127 6.39 18.08 1.64
CA ILE A 127 6.53 19.33 2.40
C ILE A 127 6.62 20.54 1.46
N LEU A 128 7.35 20.41 0.35
CA LEU A 128 7.49 21.46 -0.66
C LEU A 128 6.23 21.66 -1.50
N LEU A 129 5.47 20.58 -1.76
CA LEU A 129 4.32 20.59 -2.65
C LEU A 129 3.00 20.94 -1.95
N ILE A 130 2.88 20.72 -0.64
CA ILE A 130 1.68 21.05 0.16
C ILE A 130 1.17 22.50 -0.05
N PRO A 131 2.00 23.56 -0.14
CA PRO A 131 1.52 24.92 -0.41
C PRO A 131 0.75 25.05 -1.72
N VAL A 132 1.16 24.29 -2.74
CA VAL A 132 0.54 24.29 -4.07
C VAL A 132 -0.66 23.34 -4.09
N MET A 133 -0.52 22.15 -3.50
CA MET A 133 -1.59 21.16 -3.50
C MET A 133 -2.77 21.52 -2.61
N ARG A 134 -2.55 22.18 -1.47
CA ARG A 134 -3.64 22.54 -0.54
C ARG A 134 -4.77 23.33 -1.22
N PRO A 135 -4.52 24.47 -1.91
CA PRO A 135 -5.59 25.19 -2.58
C PRO A 135 -6.21 24.37 -3.71
N VAL A 136 -5.41 23.58 -4.44
CA VAL A 136 -5.91 22.69 -5.50
C VAL A 136 -6.90 21.68 -4.94
N VAL A 137 -6.54 20.94 -3.89
CA VAL A 137 -7.40 19.94 -3.23
C VAL A 137 -8.69 20.59 -2.70
N LEU A 138 -8.63 21.81 -2.19
CA LEU A 138 -9.81 22.53 -1.70
C LEU A 138 -10.73 23.01 -2.82
N MET A 139 -10.26 23.05 -4.08
CA MET A 139 -11.09 23.35 -5.25
C MET A 139 -11.75 22.10 -5.85
N PHE A 140 -11.36 20.89 -5.44
CA PHE A 140 -11.97 19.66 -5.95
C PHE A 140 -13.42 19.54 -5.48
N ALA A 141 -14.34 19.52 -6.43
CA ALA A 141 -15.73 19.23 -6.23
C ALA A 141 -16.11 17.94 -6.98
N PRO A 142 -17.37 17.46 -6.89
CA PRO A 142 -17.78 16.24 -7.57
C PRO A 142 -17.43 16.17 -9.08
N PRO A 143 -17.50 17.27 -9.87
CA PRO A 143 -17.07 17.25 -11.28
C PRO A 143 -15.59 16.92 -11.46
N GLU A 144 -14.70 17.45 -10.61
CA GLU A 144 -13.26 17.19 -10.70
C GLU A 144 -12.94 15.73 -10.34
N PHE A 145 -13.62 15.16 -9.34
CA PHE A 145 -13.51 13.73 -9.04
C PHE A 145 -14.01 12.86 -10.20
N PHE A 146 -15.09 13.27 -10.88
CA PHE A 146 -15.58 12.59 -12.08
C PHE A 146 -14.55 12.65 -13.23
N MET A 147 -13.94 13.82 -13.47
CA MET A 147 -12.89 13.98 -14.46
C MET A 147 -11.66 13.11 -14.13
N LEU A 148 -11.29 12.99 -12.85
CA LEU A 148 -10.23 12.07 -12.43
C LEU A 148 -10.56 10.60 -12.69
N ALA A 149 -11.81 10.19 -12.47
CA ALA A 149 -12.25 8.83 -12.80
C ALA A 149 -12.16 8.54 -14.31
N ILE A 150 -12.58 9.49 -15.15
CA ILE A 150 -12.41 9.39 -16.61
C ILE A 150 -10.93 9.32 -16.99
N LEU A 151 -10.08 10.16 -16.39
CA LEU A 151 -8.64 10.16 -16.61
C LEU A 151 -8.03 8.80 -16.26
N GLY A 152 -8.46 8.18 -15.15
CA GLY A 152 -8.04 6.84 -14.77
C GLY A 152 -8.41 5.78 -15.82
N ILE A 153 -9.65 5.80 -16.33
CA ILE A 153 -10.07 4.90 -17.42
C ILE A 153 -9.25 5.16 -18.69
N ALA A 154 -8.95 6.42 -19.00
CA ALA A 154 -8.11 6.78 -20.13
C ALA A 154 -6.69 6.19 -19.99
N PHE A 155 -6.10 6.22 -18.80
CA PHE A 155 -4.81 5.55 -18.54
C PHE A 155 -4.88 4.04 -18.71
N ILE A 156 -5.95 3.38 -18.23
CA ILE A 156 -6.16 1.93 -18.46
C ILE A 156 -6.22 1.63 -19.96
N ALA A 157 -6.95 2.44 -20.71
CA ALA A 157 -7.05 2.36 -22.16
C ALA A 157 -5.68 2.47 -22.85
N VAL A 158 -4.84 3.42 -22.43
CA VAL A 158 -3.48 3.61 -22.96
C VAL A 158 -2.56 2.44 -22.61
N ILE A 159 -2.59 1.97 -21.37
CA ILE A 159 -1.77 0.83 -20.90
C ILE A 159 -2.15 -0.47 -21.61
N SER A 160 -3.42 -0.61 -22.02
CA SER A 160 -3.92 -1.79 -22.73
C SER A 160 -3.38 -1.94 -24.16
N GLY A 161 -2.59 -0.97 -24.65
CA GLY A 161 -1.83 -1.04 -25.89
C GLY A 161 -2.71 -1.37 -27.11
N LYS A 162 -2.47 -2.54 -27.71
CA LYS A 162 -3.16 -2.97 -28.94
C LYS A 162 -4.65 -3.32 -28.74
N SER A 163 -5.11 -3.49 -27.50
CA SER A 163 -6.48 -3.90 -27.19
C SER A 163 -7.27 -2.81 -26.46
N LEU A 164 -7.36 -1.61 -27.06
CA LEU A 164 -8.03 -0.44 -26.48
C LEU A 164 -9.46 -0.75 -25.99
N ILE A 165 -10.26 -1.46 -26.80
CA ILE A 165 -11.65 -1.81 -26.45
C ILE A 165 -11.69 -2.68 -25.19
N LYS A 166 -10.77 -3.65 -25.05
CA LYS A 166 -10.70 -4.50 -23.86
C LYS A 166 -10.29 -3.69 -22.63
N GLY A 167 -9.40 -2.72 -22.81
CA GLY A 167 -9.01 -1.78 -21.75
C GLY A 167 -10.18 -0.93 -21.25
N ILE A 168 -10.96 -0.36 -22.17
CA ILE A 168 -12.14 0.44 -21.82
C ILE A 168 -13.22 -0.42 -21.14
N ILE A 169 -13.51 -1.61 -21.67
CA ILE A 169 -14.47 -2.54 -21.06
C ILE A 169 -14.00 -2.95 -19.66
N GLY A 170 -12.72 -3.28 -19.50
CA GLY A 170 -12.12 -3.61 -18.20
C GLY A 170 -12.19 -2.45 -17.21
N GLY A 171 -11.87 -1.22 -17.66
CA GLY A 171 -11.99 -0.01 -16.85
C GLY A 171 -13.43 0.30 -16.45
N GLY A 172 -14.38 0.15 -17.38
CA GLY A 172 -15.81 0.31 -17.10
C GLY A 172 -16.34 -0.75 -16.13
N PHE A 173 -15.88 -2.00 -16.26
CA PHE A 173 -16.22 -3.06 -15.31
C PHE A 173 -15.63 -2.77 -13.92
N GLY A 174 -14.38 -2.31 -13.83
CA GLY A 174 -13.78 -1.86 -12.58
C GLY A 174 -14.54 -0.71 -11.94
N LEU A 175 -15.02 0.24 -12.75
CA LEU A 175 -15.86 1.34 -12.27
C LEU A 175 -17.18 0.83 -11.69
N LEU A 176 -17.84 -0.14 -12.34
CA LEU A 176 -19.07 -0.76 -11.81
C LEU A 176 -18.83 -1.44 -10.46
N LEU A 177 -17.72 -2.15 -10.30
CA LEU A 177 -17.36 -2.76 -9.02
C LEU A 177 -17.04 -1.70 -7.95
N GLY A 178 -16.42 -0.58 -8.33
CA GLY A 178 -16.14 0.53 -7.43
C GLY A 178 -17.36 1.32 -6.98
N LEU A 179 -18.51 1.17 -7.66
CA LEU A 179 -19.79 1.77 -7.24
C LEU A 179 -20.47 0.97 -6.11
N VAL A 180 -20.01 -0.23 -5.80
CA VAL A 180 -20.56 -1.06 -4.71
C VAL A 180 -20.18 -0.44 -3.37
N GLY A 181 -21.16 -0.19 -2.51
CA GLY A 181 -20.96 0.32 -1.15
C GLY A 181 -21.82 1.52 -0.80
N LEU A 182 -21.45 2.22 0.26
CA LEU A 182 -22.11 3.44 0.70
C LEU A 182 -21.57 4.66 -0.06
N ASP A 183 -22.48 5.50 -0.56
CA ASP A 183 -22.10 6.83 -1.03
C ASP A 183 -21.68 7.71 0.15
N MET A 184 -20.46 8.25 0.13
CA MET A 184 -19.93 9.07 1.24
C MET A 184 -20.67 10.40 1.44
N SER A 185 -21.41 10.89 0.44
CA SER A 185 -22.12 12.17 0.52
C SER A 185 -23.57 12.01 0.98
N THR A 186 -24.25 10.96 0.50
CA THR A 186 -25.68 10.74 0.75
C THR A 186 -25.97 9.57 1.69
N SER A 187 -24.96 8.77 2.06
CA SER A 187 -25.08 7.53 2.84
C SER A 187 -26.07 6.53 2.23
N THR A 188 -26.31 6.63 0.92
CA THR A 188 -27.21 5.72 0.20
C THR A 188 -26.45 4.46 -0.19
N GLU A 189 -27.06 3.31 0.07
CA GLU A 189 -26.53 2.01 -0.35
C GLU A 189 -26.59 1.85 -1.88
N ARG A 190 -25.48 1.42 -2.48
CA ARG A 190 -25.36 1.09 -3.90
C ARG A 190 -24.89 -0.34 -4.06
N PHE A 191 -25.71 -1.19 -4.68
CA PHE A 191 -25.36 -2.59 -4.99
C PHE A 191 -24.88 -3.42 -3.78
N THR A 192 -25.30 -3.07 -2.56
CA THR A 192 -24.96 -3.79 -1.31
C THR A 192 -25.84 -5.02 -1.09
N PHE A 193 -26.98 -5.12 -1.78
CA PHE A 193 -27.97 -6.19 -1.64
C PHE A 193 -28.39 -6.49 -0.19
N GLY A 194 -28.37 -5.48 0.69
CA GLY A 194 -28.69 -5.61 2.12
C GLY A 194 -27.59 -6.26 2.97
N SER A 195 -26.40 -6.48 2.43
CA SER A 195 -25.25 -7.02 3.16
C SER A 195 -24.39 -5.89 3.73
N LEU A 196 -24.19 -5.91 5.06
CA LEU A 196 -23.27 -5.01 5.76
C LEU A 196 -21.82 -5.17 5.29
N PHE A 197 -21.42 -6.36 4.84
CA PHE A 197 -20.07 -6.61 4.31
C PHE A 197 -19.76 -5.74 3.09
N LEU A 198 -20.78 -5.44 2.28
CA LEU A 198 -20.60 -4.66 1.05
C LEU A 198 -20.65 -3.15 1.30
N TRP A 199 -20.88 -2.68 2.54
CA TRP A 199 -20.93 -1.25 2.84
C TRP A 199 -19.60 -0.53 2.60
N ASP A 200 -18.48 -1.21 2.90
CA ASP A 200 -17.12 -0.75 2.60
C ASP A 200 -16.70 -0.98 1.13
N GLY A 201 -17.63 -1.51 0.31
CA GLY A 201 -17.40 -1.86 -1.08
C GLY A 201 -16.59 -3.14 -1.28
N ILE A 202 -16.18 -3.37 -2.53
CA ILE A 202 -15.35 -4.53 -2.87
C ILE A 202 -13.89 -4.17 -2.63
N ASN A 203 -13.33 -4.70 -1.53
CA ASN A 203 -11.92 -4.49 -1.23
C ASN A 203 -11.04 -5.23 -2.25
N LEU A 204 -10.20 -4.46 -2.95
CA LEU A 204 -9.31 -4.97 -4.00
C LEU A 204 -8.33 -6.02 -3.46
N VAL A 205 -7.91 -5.90 -2.21
CA VAL A 205 -6.92 -6.78 -1.60
C VAL A 205 -7.44 -8.23 -1.47
N PRO A 206 -8.59 -8.52 -0.83
CA PRO A 206 -9.20 -9.85 -0.85
C PRO A 206 -9.44 -10.42 -2.26
N VAL A 207 -9.80 -9.57 -3.23
CA VAL A 207 -9.99 -10.02 -4.62
C VAL A 207 -8.67 -10.51 -5.23
N VAL A 208 -7.59 -9.73 -5.08
CA VAL A 208 -6.25 -10.10 -5.55
C VAL A 208 -5.74 -11.32 -4.81
N LEU A 209 -5.94 -11.43 -3.48
CA LEU A 209 -5.58 -12.63 -2.72
C LEU A 209 -6.33 -13.87 -3.20
N GLY A 210 -7.64 -13.77 -3.42
CA GLY A 210 -8.45 -14.88 -3.92
C GLY A 210 -8.00 -15.35 -5.30
N LEU A 211 -7.59 -14.42 -6.18
CA LEU A 211 -7.15 -14.73 -7.53
C LEU A 211 -5.72 -15.27 -7.60
N PHE A 212 -4.78 -14.69 -6.86
CA PHE A 212 -3.36 -14.99 -6.98
C PHE A 212 -2.82 -15.85 -5.84
N ALA A 213 -3.12 -15.49 -4.58
CA ALA A 213 -2.54 -16.14 -3.42
C ALA A 213 -3.12 -17.56 -3.20
N VAL A 214 -4.43 -17.73 -3.38
CA VAL A 214 -5.05 -19.06 -3.25
C VAL A 214 -4.51 -20.01 -4.31
N ALA A 215 -4.34 -19.55 -5.54
CA ALA A 215 -3.76 -20.35 -6.62
C ALA A 215 -2.32 -20.77 -6.29
N GLU A 216 -1.46 -19.83 -5.85
CA GLU A 216 -0.08 -20.14 -5.46
C GLU A 216 -0.02 -21.10 -4.26
N MET A 217 -0.88 -20.92 -3.26
CA MET A 217 -0.92 -21.81 -2.09
C MET A 217 -1.30 -23.25 -2.47
N ILE A 218 -2.22 -23.42 -3.43
CA ILE A 218 -2.55 -24.73 -3.98
C ILE A 218 -1.37 -25.31 -4.74
N GLU A 219 -0.69 -24.51 -5.57
CA GLU A 219 0.49 -24.94 -6.33
C GLU A 219 1.63 -25.41 -5.40
N VAL A 220 1.97 -24.61 -4.38
CA VAL A 220 2.97 -24.97 -3.36
C VAL A 220 2.57 -26.22 -2.58
N ALA A 221 1.28 -26.36 -2.22
CA ALA A 221 0.78 -27.54 -1.53
C ALA A 221 0.85 -28.81 -2.39
N VAL A 222 0.68 -28.69 -3.71
CA VAL A 222 0.78 -29.80 -4.67
C VAL A 222 2.23 -30.17 -4.96
N GLU A 223 3.12 -29.19 -5.13
CA GLU A 223 4.54 -29.41 -5.39
C GLU A 223 5.29 -29.95 -4.17
N GLY A 224 4.76 -29.73 -2.96
CA GLY A 224 5.25 -30.38 -1.74
C GLY A 224 6.67 -29.96 -1.33
N GLY A 225 7.05 -28.70 -1.56
CA GLY A 225 8.44 -28.25 -1.40
C GLY A 225 8.64 -26.78 -1.06
N SER A 226 9.92 -26.39 -1.05
CA SER A 226 10.38 -25.00 -0.91
C SER A 226 10.04 -24.20 -2.16
N ILE A 227 9.63 -22.94 -2.01
CA ILE A 227 9.40 -21.98 -3.11
C ILE A 227 10.66 -21.78 -3.97
N THR A 228 11.84 -22.12 -3.44
CA THR A 228 13.12 -22.03 -4.16
C THR A 228 13.58 -23.42 -4.63
N GLU A 229 13.90 -23.54 -5.93
CA GLU A 229 14.47 -24.76 -6.55
C GLU A 229 15.88 -25.12 -6.04
N LYS A 230 16.56 -24.18 -5.35
CA LYS A 230 17.89 -24.35 -4.77
C LYS A 230 17.88 -23.99 -3.29
N LEU A 231 18.54 -24.80 -2.45
CA LEU A 231 18.85 -24.42 -1.08
C LEU A 231 19.84 -23.24 -1.12
N VAL A 232 19.36 -22.06 -0.75
CA VAL A 232 20.17 -20.85 -0.72
C VAL A 232 20.45 -20.54 0.74
N GLU A 233 21.72 -20.55 1.12
CA GLU A 233 22.15 -19.99 2.41
C GLU A 233 21.71 -18.53 2.48
N SER A 234 21.20 -18.12 3.65
CA SER A 234 20.86 -16.74 3.98
C SER A 234 22.10 -15.84 3.81
N ASP A 235 22.34 -15.35 2.60
CA ASP A 235 23.47 -14.49 2.30
C ASP A 235 23.09 -13.04 2.58
N ILE A 236 23.59 -12.50 3.69
CA ILE A 236 23.59 -11.06 4.00
C ILE A 236 24.19 -10.26 2.83
N GLY A 237 25.12 -10.87 2.08
CA GLY A 237 25.69 -10.35 0.84
C GLY A 237 24.65 -10.12 -0.26
N GLY A 238 23.57 -10.92 -0.33
CA GLY A 238 22.44 -10.71 -1.23
C GLY A 238 21.71 -9.40 -0.92
N ALA A 239 21.36 -9.17 0.34
CA ALA A 239 20.72 -7.92 0.77
C ALA A 239 21.59 -6.70 0.50
N LEU A 240 22.90 -6.78 0.76
CA LEU A 240 23.84 -5.71 0.46
C LEU A 240 23.95 -5.42 -1.05
N ARG A 241 23.88 -6.45 -1.91
CA ARG A 241 23.81 -6.25 -3.38
C ARG A 241 22.52 -5.56 -3.77
N GLY A 242 21.39 -5.95 -3.18
CA GLY A 242 20.10 -5.29 -3.39
C GLY A 242 20.12 -3.81 -3.05
N ILE A 243 20.69 -3.46 -1.89
CA ILE A 243 20.89 -2.06 -1.50
C ILE A 243 21.75 -1.31 -2.52
N LYS A 244 22.85 -1.92 -3.00
CA LYS A 244 23.70 -1.29 -4.02
C LYS A 244 22.97 -1.07 -5.34
N ASP A 245 22.09 -1.97 -5.74
CA ASP A 245 21.34 -1.87 -6.99
C ASP A 245 20.33 -0.72 -6.96
N THR A 246 19.80 -0.35 -5.79
CA THR A 246 18.91 0.82 -5.62
C THR A 246 19.58 2.15 -5.97
N PHE A 247 20.90 2.26 -5.87
CA PHE A 247 21.64 3.51 -6.09
C PHE A 247 22.43 3.52 -7.41
N LYS A 248 22.22 2.53 -8.29
CA LYS A 248 22.79 2.52 -9.64
C LYS A 248 21.84 3.19 -10.62
#